data_AF-A0A1A8ZTU2-F1
#
_entry.id   AF-A0A1A8ZTU2-F1
#
_cell.length_a   1.000
_cell.length_b   1.000
_cell.length_c   1.000
_cell.angle_alpha   90.00
_cell.angle_beta   90.00
_cell.angle_gamma   90.00
#
_symmetry.space_group_name_H-M   'P 1'
#
loop_
_entity.id
_entity.type
_entity.pdbx_description
1 polymer ?
#
loop_
_entity_poly.entity_id
_entity_poly.type
_entity_poly.pdbx_seq_one_letter_code
_entity_poly.pdbx_strand_id
1 'polypeptide(L)'
;MHKISPMLNRMKLVDDNLKKLFLSENVLTDHDSYLLFRGRVSKRIEDYAHLISQCNGKILECENWEEDAEEYVRQKMEEHRRNIENHKRELSVWWATHGRDYHRLCMSHFLNNRKSCVTTEHGDNNRVDANLKDTKKMMIDEINRMKNVRSELIESSQMLRKQNEIFKAFESKLRYSAQLIFSLKKRAENDGRYVWYSFFFFLSICAYIILRRLGFIRASITIVKFLLSAILYTIKICLGVFRFFKIRATEKGTSVEENPTSSLINIPVTSEL
;
A
#
# COMPACT_ATOMS: atom_id res chain seq x y z
N MET A 1 -9.23 17.84 -1.01
CA MET A 1 -9.07 18.75 -2.18
C MET A 1 -7.66 19.36 -2.37
N HIS A 2 -7.05 20.02 -1.36
CA HIS A 2 -5.81 20.82 -1.51
C HIS A 2 -4.57 20.06 -2.04
N LYS A 3 -4.48 18.73 -1.85
CA LYS A 3 -3.37 17.90 -2.35
C LYS A 3 -3.57 17.36 -3.77
N ILE A 4 -4.79 17.33 -4.28
CA ILE A 4 -5.14 16.72 -5.59
C ILE A 4 -5.14 17.76 -6.71
N SER A 5 -5.61 18.97 -6.43
CA SER A 5 -5.55 20.13 -7.35
C SER A 5 -4.17 20.36 -8.00
N PRO A 6 -3.04 20.35 -7.27
CA PRO A 6 -1.72 20.52 -7.89
C PRO A 6 -1.34 19.36 -8.83
N MET A 7 -1.80 18.13 -8.56
CA MET A 7 -1.52 16.99 -9.45
C MET A 7 -2.34 17.08 -10.74
N LEU A 8 -3.60 17.48 -10.65
CA LEU A 8 -4.45 17.77 -11.82
C LEU A 8 -3.85 18.87 -12.71
N ASN A 9 -3.36 19.97 -12.11
CA ASN A 9 -2.68 21.02 -12.87
C ASN A 9 -1.41 20.52 -13.56
N ARG A 10 -0.65 19.65 -12.89
CA ARG A 10 0.55 19.04 -13.47
C ARG A 10 0.21 18.12 -14.65
N MET A 11 -0.88 17.35 -14.55
CA MET A 11 -1.38 16.54 -15.66
C MET A 11 -1.80 17.40 -16.86
N LYS A 12 -2.53 18.48 -16.61
CA LYS A 12 -2.92 19.43 -17.65
C LYS A 12 -1.71 20.04 -18.37
N LEU A 13 -0.68 20.42 -17.61
CA LEU A 13 0.56 20.93 -18.20
C LEU A 13 1.24 19.90 -19.12
N VAL A 14 1.26 18.62 -18.72
CA VAL A 14 1.83 17.55 -19.55
C VAL A 14 0.99 17.31 -20.81
N ASP A 15 -0.34 17.34 -20.69
CA ASP A 15 -1.26 17.25 -21.83
C ASP A 15 -1.03 18.37 -22.86
N ASP A 16 -0.98 19.62 -22.40
CA ASP A 16 -0.72 20.78 -23.26
C ASP A 16 0.67 20.71 -23.90
N ASN A 17 1.65 20.18 -23.18
CA ASN A 17 3.00 20.00 -23.67
C ASN A 17 3.10 18.92 -24.76
N LEU A 18 2.36 17.80 -24.60
CA LEU A 18 2.25 16.76 -25.61
C LEU A 18 1.57 17.28 -26.88
N LYS A 19 0.45 18.01 -26.73
CA LYS A 19 -0.21 18.68 -27.87
C LYS A 19 0.75 19.60 -28.61
N LYS A 20 1.49 20.44 -27.88
CA LYS A 20 2.50 21.34 -28.48
C LYS A 20 3.61 20.56 -29.19
N LEU A 21 4.06 19.44 -28.65
CA LEU A 21 5.09 18.62 -29.28
C LEU A 21 4.65 18.10 -30.65
N PHE A 22 3.45 17.53 -30.73
CA PHE A 22 2.89 17.04 -31.99
C PHE A 22 2.64 18.17 -32.98
N LEU A 23 2.27 19.37 -32.53
CA LEU A 23 2.12 20.55 -33.39
C LEU A 23 3.46 21.13 -33.86
N SER A 24 4.49 21.04 -33.03
CA SER A 24 5.84 21.53 -33.32
C SER A 24 6.66 20.56 -34.18
N GLU A 25 6.00 19.76 -35.02
CA GLU A 25 6.62 18.79 -35.93
C GLU A 25 7.56 19.51 -36.91
N ASN A 26 8.77 19.80 -36.42
CA ASN A 26 9.86 20.33 -37.21
C ASN A 26 10.27 19.26 -38.20
N VAL A 27 10.53 19.67 -39.44
CA VAL A 27 10.99 18.82 -40.55
C VAL A 27 12.09 17.87 -40.07
N LEU A 28 11.76 16.59 -39.91
CA LEU A 28 12.69 15.56 -39.47
C LEU A 28 13.52 15.13 -40.68
N THR A 29 14.75 15.64 -40.76
CA THR A 29 15.64 15.42 -41.91
C THR A 29 16.60 14.26 -41.74
N ASP A 30 16.88 13.88 -40.49
CA ASP A 30 17.83 12.81 -40.15
C ASP A 30 17.19 11.71 -39.30
N HIS A 31 17.74 10.49 -39.43
CA HIS A 31 17.26 9.31 -38.73
C HIS A 31 17.32 9.44 -37.20
N ASP A 32 18.33 10.12 -36.63
CA ASP A 32 18.42 10.36 -35.19
C ASP A 32 17.32 11.31 -34.73
N SER A 33 16.93 12.28 -35.57
CA SER A 33 15.86 13.22 -35.25
C SER A 33 14.51 12.51 -35.08
N TYR A 34 14.22 11.48 -35.90
CA TYR A 34 13.02 10.64 -35.75
C TYR A 34 13.02 9.88 -34.42
N LEU A 35 14.16 9.26 -34.06
CA LEU A 35 14.28 8.52 -32.80
C LEU A 35 14.17 9.44 -31.59
N LEU A 36 14.79 10.62 -31.64
CA LEU A 36 14.73 11.61 -30.57
C LEU A 36 13.32 12.18 -30.40
N PHE A 37 12.60 12.46 -31.50
CA PHE A 37 11.20 12.87 -31.40
C PHE A 37 10.34 11.77 -30.78
N ARG A 38 10.38 10.56 -31.34
CA ARG A 38 9.61 9.42 -30.82
C ARG A 38 9.91 9.13 -29.35
N GLY A 39 11.19 9.15 -28.97
CA GLY A 39 11.63 8.93 -27.60
C GLY A 39 11.16 10.02 -26.64
N ARG A 40 11.22 11.30 -27.04
CA ARG A 40 10.71 12.42 -26.22
C ARG A 40 9.20 12.33 -25.99
N VAL A 41 8.44 12.04 -27.04
CA VAL A 41 6.97 11.88 -26.93
C VAL A 41 6.65 10.68 -26.06
N SER A 42 7.27 9.51 -26.33
CA SER A 42 7.04 8.28 -25.56
C SER A 42 7.36 8.48 -24.08
N LYS A 43 8.47 9.15 -23.74
CA LYS A 43 8.84 9.44 -22.35
C LYS A 43 7.80 10.32 -21.66
N ARG A 44 7.30 11.35 -22.33
CA ARG A 44 6.28 12.25 -21.76
C ARG A 44 4.92 11.56 -21.59
N ILE A 45 4.55 10.64 -22.48
CA ILE A 45 3.37 9.79 -22.31
C ILE A 45 3.53 8.90 -21.06
N GLU A 46 4.70 8.29 -20.87
CA GLU A 46 4.97 7.47 -19.69
C GLU A 46 4.93 8.30 -18.39
N ASP A 47 5.55 9.49 -18.39
CA ASP A 47 5.49 10.42 -17.26
C ASP A 47 4.03 10.82 -16.94
N TYR A 48 3.20 11.01 -17.96
CA TYR A 48 1.78 11.30 -17.80
C TYR A 48 1.02 10.10 -17.20
N ALA A 49 1.28 8.88 -17.68
CA ALA A 49 0.66 7.66 -17.14
C ALA A 49 0.98 7.48 -15.66
N HIS A 50 2.24 7.72 -15.30
CA HIS A 50 2.70 7.65 -13.92
C HIS A 50 2.01 8.70 -13.03
N LEU A 51 1.86 9.94 -13.50
CA LEU A 51 1.11 10.97 -12.77
C LEU A 51 -0.36 10.56 -12.52
N ILE A 52 -1.02 9.99 -13.54
CA ILE A 52 -2.40 9.49 -13.43
C ILE A 52 -2.49 8.41 -12.35
N SER A 53 -1.58 7.44 -12.37
CA SER A 53 -1.52 6.37 -11.36
C SER A 53 -1.31 6.90 -9.95
N GLN A 54 -0.37 7.83 -9.77
CA GLN A 54 -0.11 8.45 -8.46
C GLN A 54 -1.32 9.23 -7.93
N CYS A 55 -2.01 9.97 -8.79
CA CYS A 55 -3.20 10.71 -8.40
C CYS A 55 -4.32 9.75 -8.01
N ASN A 56 -4.52 8.67 -8.77
CA ASN A 56 -5.53 7.65 -8.47
C ASN A 56 -5.27 6.98 -7.11
N GLY A 57 -4.01 6.67 -6.78
CA GLY A 57 -3.62 6.18 -5.46
C GLY A 57 -3.97 7.15 -4.32
N LYS A 58 -3.72 8.44 -4.50
CA LYS A 58 -4.07 9.46 -3.48
C LYS A 58 -5.57 9.73 -3.35
N ILE A 59 -6.35 9.51 -4.41
CA ILE A 59 -7.81 9.60 -4.35
C ILE A 59 -8.35 8.49 -3.43
N LEU A 60 -7.83 7.26 -3.57
CA LEU A 60 -8.19 6.10 -2.75
C LEU A 60 -7.84 6.28 -1.26
N GLU A 61 -6.78 7.02 -0.94
CA GLU A 61 -6.34 7.31 0.43
C GLU A 61 -7.15 8.43 1.13
N CYS A 62 -7.99 9.18 0.40
CA CYS A 62 -8.70 10.32 0.95
C CYS A 62 -10.12 9.90 1.36
N GLU A 63 -10.36 9.78 2.67
CA GLU A 63 -11.62 9.23 3.22
C GLU A 63 -12.75 10.26 3.36
N ASN A 64 -12.48 11.56 3.24
CA ASN A 64 -13.47 12.63 3.43
C ASN A 64 -13.53 13.58 2.22
N TRP A 65 -14.39 13.27 1.25
CA TRP A 65 -14.74 14.17 0.15
C TRP A 65 -16.10 14.83 0.38
N GLU A 66 -16.23 16.08 -0.03
CA GLU A 66 -17.53 16.66 -0.33
C GLU A 66 -18.00 16.04 -1.66
N GLU A 67 -19.28 15.63 -1.76
CA GLU A 67 -19.82 14.92 -2.94
C GLU A 67 -19.52 15.65 -4.26
N ASP A 68 -19.70 16.97 -4.30
CA ASP A 68 -19.41 17.81 -5.47
C ASP A 68 -17.92 17.80 -5.87
N ALA A 69 -17.02 17.74 -4.89
CA ALA A 69 -15.59 17.72 -5.11
C ALA A 69 -15.11 16.34 -5.61
N GLU A 70 -15.75 15.26 -5.17
CA GLU A 70 -15.46 13.91 -5.64
C GLU A 70 -15.86 13.74 -7.11
N GLU A 71 -17.06 14.19 -7.48
CA GLU A 71 -17.55 14.09 -8.85
C GLU A 71 -16.67 14.90 -9.82
N TYR A 72 -16.29 16.13 -9.46
CA TYR A 72 -15.39 16.97 -10.25
C TYR A 72 -14.03 16.29 -10.50
N VAL A 73 -13.42 15.74 -9.44
CA VAL A 73 -12.12 15.06 -9.55
C VAL A 73 -12.24 13.81 -10.41
N ARG A 74 -13.31 13.02 -10.24
CA ARG A 74 -13.56 11.82 -11.03
C ARG A 74 -13.73 12.14 -12.52
N GLN A 75 -14.50 13.17 -12.84
CA GLN A 75 -14.70 13.61 -14.22
C GLN A 75 -13.38 14.05 -14.87
N LYS A 76 -12.57 14.84 -14.15
CA LYS A 76 -11.26 15.28 -14.63
C LYS A 76 -10.28 14.12 -14.82
N MET A 77 -10.28 13.15 -13.93
CA MET A 77 -9.43 11.98 -14.08
C MET A 77 -9.81 11.12 -15.28
N GLU A 78 -11.11 10.98 -15.55
CA GLU A 78 -11.59 10.27 -16.75
C GLU A 78 -11.20 10.99 -18.05
N GLU A 79 -11.25 12.32 -18.05
CA GLU A 79 -10.74 13.15 -19.16
C GLU A 79 -9.24 12.89 -19.39
N HIS A 80 -8.42 12.97 -18.34
CA HIS A 80 -6.98 12.71 -18.45
C HIS A 80 -6.66 11.29 -18.91
N ARG A 81 -7.44 10.29 -18.47
CA ARG A 81 -7.33 8.89 -18.92
C ARG A 81 -7.64 8.75 -20.41
N ARG A 82 -8.63 9.48 -20.91
CA ARG A 82 -8.94 9.50 -22.35
C ARG A 82 -7.83 10.19 -23.16
N ASN A 83 -7.33 11.32 -22.66
CA ASN A 83 -6.30 12.09 -23.36
C ASN A 83 -5.00 11.30 -23.52
N ILE A 84 -4.56 10.56 -22.49
CA ILE A 84 -3.36 9.74 -22.61
C ILE A 84 -3.50 8.61 -23.65
N GLU A 85 -4.66 7.97 -23.72
CA GLU A 85 -4.92 6.95 -24.75
C GLU A 85 -4.95 7.55 -26.15
N ASN A 86 -5.47 8.78 -26.29
CA ASN A 86 -5.39 9.53 -27.54
C ASN A 86 -3.93 9.82 -27.94
N HIS A 87 -3.10 10.31 -27.01
CA HIS A 87 -1.67 10.56 -27.27
C HIS A 87 -0.90 9.30 -27.67
N LYS A 88 -1.20 8.14 -27.04
CA LYS A 88 -0.63 6.84 -27.45
C LYS A 88 -1.02 6.48 -28.87
N ARG A 89 -2.30 6.70 -29.22
CA ARG A 89 -2.81 6.46 -30.57
C ARG A 89 -2.16 7.41 -31.58
N GLU A 90 -2.06 8.70 -31.27
CA GLU A 90 -1.40 9.71 -32.10
C GLU A 90 0.05 9.33 -32.37
N LEU A 91 0.82 8.92 -31.35
CA LEU A 91 2.19 8.44 -31.53
C LEU A 91 2.26 7.19 -32.44
N SER A 92 1.31 6.27 -32.30
CA SER A 92 1.25 5.06 -33.12
C SER A 92 0.94 5.40 -34.59
N VAL A 93 -0.03 6.27 -34.84
CA VAL A 93 -0.39 6.73 -36.18
C VAL A 93 0.77 7.49 -36.80
N TRP A 94 1.37 8.39 -36.03
CA TRP A 94 2.55 9.16 -36.43
C TRP A 94 3.70 8.23 -36.88
N TRP A 95 3.99 7.18 -36.11
CA TRP A 95 5.03 6.21 -36.47
C TRP A 95 4.67 5.39 -37.71
N ALA A 96 3.41 5.02 -37.89
CA ALA A 96 2.96 4.30 -39.08
C ALA A 96 3.16 5.13 -40.36
N THR A 97 2.94 6.44 -40.28
CA THR A 97 3.14 7.37 -41.41
C THR A 97 4.62 7.60 -41.71
N HIS A 98 5.42 7.86 -40.67
CA HIS A 98 6.81 8.32 -40.80
C HIS A 98 7.87 7.21 -40.75
N GLY A 99 7.51 6.00 -40.31
CA GLY A 99 8.46 4.90 -40.15
C GLY A 99 9.12 4.47 -41.46
N ARG A 100 8.44 4.63 -42.60
CA ARG A 100 9.01 4.33 -43.92
C ARG A 100 10.17 5.27 -44.26
N ASP A 101 10.02 6.56 -43.99
CA ASP A 101 11.06 7.56 -44.26
C ASP A 101 12.26 7.35 -43.33
N TYR A 102 12.01 7.03 -42.06
CA TYR A 102 13.06 6.61 -41.13
C TYR A 102 13.87 5.41 -41.67
N HIS A 103 13.20 4.33 -42.07
CA HIS A 103 13.89 3.14 -42.59
C HIS A 103 14.64 3.42 -43.90
N ARG A 104 14.10 4.29 -44.75
CA ARG A 104 14.79 4.75 -45.97
C ARG A 104 16.08 5.48 -45.62
N LEU A 105 16.06 6.39 -44.65
CA LEU A 105 17.25 7.11 -44.18
C LEU A 105 18.29 6.15 -43.59
N CYS A 106 17.88 5.21 -42.72
CA CYS A 106 18.79 4.19 -42.17
C CYS A 106 19.45 3.34 -43.26
N MET A 107 18.68 2.90 -44.26
CA MET A 107 19.21 2.11 -45.37
C MET A 107 20.22 2.93 -46.20
N SER A 108 19.92 4.20 -46.46
CA SER A 108 20.83 5.09 -47.18
C SER A 108 22.16 5.30 -46.44
N HIS A 109 22.10 5.50 -45.13
CA HIS A 109 23.28 5.66 -44.28
C HIS A 109 24.13 4.38 -44.26
N PHE A 110 23.48 3.21 -44.11
CA PHE A 110 24.17 1.92 -44.12
C PHE A 110 24.88 1.65 -45.45
N LEU A 111 24.21 1.89 -46.59
CA LEU A 111 24.78 1.68 -47.92
C LEU A 111 25.95 2.62 -48.18
N ASN A 112 25.87 3.88 -47.74
CA ASN A 112 26.97 4.84 -47.86
C ASN A 112 28.18 4.42 -47.01
N ASN A 113 27.97 3.97 -45.76
CA ASN A 113 29.05 3.44 -44.93
C ASN A 113 29.72 2.21 -45.54
N ARG A 114 28.95 1.31 -46.16
CA ARG A 114 29.51 0.11 -46.80
C ARG A 114 30.33 0.46 -48.05
N LYS A 115 29.88 1.44 -48.84
CA LYS A 115 30.59 1.92 -50.03
C LYS A 115 31.96 2.53 -49.68
N SER A 116 32.09 3.11 -48.49
CA SER A 116 33.38 3.60 -47.96
C SER A 116 34.34 2.48 -47.51
N CYS A 117 33.84 1.26 -47.28
CA CYS A 117 34.62 0.14 -46.72
C CYS A 117 35.11 -0.86 -47.79
N VAL A 118 34.46 -0.92 -48.97
CA VAL A 118 34.76 -1.93 -50.01
C VAL A 118 35.96 -1.55 -50.89
N THR A 119 36.54 -0.36 -50.74
CA THR A 119 37.70 0.08 -51.54
C THR A 119 39.03 -0.52 -51.07
N THR A 120 39.03 -1.45 -50.11
CA THR A 120 40.25 -2.07 -49.61
C THR A 120 40.11 -3.59 -49.59
N GLU A 121 41.02 -4.23 -50.33
CA GLU A 121 41.46 -5.62 -50.27
C GLU A 121 40.93 -6.61 -51.32
N HIS A 122 41.87 -7.05 -52.17
CA HIS A 122 41.83 -8.13 -53.14
C HIS A 122 43.01 -9.08 -52.87
N GLY A 123 42.77 -10.39 -52.94
CA GLY A 123 43.76 -11.39 -53.36
C GLY A 123 44.31 -12.36 -52.29
N ASP A 124 44.21 -13.66 -52.59
CA ASP A 124 45.03 -14.78 -52.08
C ASP A 124 44.70 -15.51 -50.75
N ASN A 125 43.45 -15.96 -50.53
CA ASN A 125 43.15 -16.89 -49.43
C ASN A 125 42.34 -18.16 -49.79
N ASN A 126 42.11 -18.53 -51.05
CA ASN A 126 41.05 -19.50 -51.41
C ASN A 126 41.04 -20.90 -50.73
N ARG A 127 42.15 -21.44 -50.20
CA ARG A 127 42.15 -22.74 -49.47
C ARG A 127 42.15 -22.60 -47.95
N VAL A 128 42.82 -21.59 -47.42
CA VAL A 128 42.78 -21.24 -45.98
C VAL A 128 41.43 -20.60 -45.64
N ASP A 129 40.87 -19.79 -46.54
CA ASP A 129 39.50 -19.29 -46.50
C ASP A 129 38.46 -20.39 -46.55
N ALA A 130 38.67 -21.49 -47.28
CA ALA A 130 37.68 -22.57 -47.32
C ALA A 130 37.52 -23.22 -45.93
N ASN A 131 38.63 -23.52 -45.25
CA ASN A 131 38.63 -24.08 -43.89
C ASN A 131 38.18 -23.05 -42.84
N LEU A 132 38.58 -21.79 -42.98
CA LEU A 132 38.12 -20.69 -42.12
C LEU A 132 36.64 -20.40 -42.33
N LYS A 133 36.13 -20.52 -43.56
CA LYS A 133 34.71 -20.34 -43.90
C LYS A 133 33.87 -21.49 -43.39
N ASP A 134 34.39 -22.72 -43.41
CA ASP A 134 33.72 -23.87 -42.80
C ASP A 134 33.70 -23.77 -41.27
N THR A 135 34.83 -23.41 -40.65
CA THR A 135 34.90 -23.14 -39.20
C THR A 135 33.99 -21.98 -38.81
N LYS A 136 33.97 -20.90 -39.60
CA LYS A 136 33.07 -19.75 -39.40
C LYS A 136 31.61 -20.16 -39.55
N LYS A 137 31.28 -21.01 -40.51
CA LYS A 137 29.92 -21.52 -40.71
C LYS A 137 29.50 -22.40 -39.53
N MET A 138 30.37 -23.29 -39.07
CA MET A 138 30.14 -24.11 -37.88
C MET A 138 29.95 -23.24 -36.63
N MET A 139 30.76 -22.18 -36.47
CA MET A 139 30.62 -21.24 -35.36
C MET A 139 29.32 -20.43 -35.44
N ILE A 140 28.90 -20.02 -36.64
CA ILE A 140 27.61 -19.36 -36.86
C ILE A 140 26.44 -20.29 -36.54
N ASP A 141 26.51 -21.55 -36.97
CA ASP A 141 25.48 -22.55 -36.68
C ASP A 141 25.40 -22.84 -35.17
N GLU A 142 26.54 -22.92 -34.48
CA GLU A 142 26.57 -23.10 -33.03
C GLU A 142 26.05 -21.86 -32.28
N ILE A 143 26.37 -20.64 -32.74
CA ILE A 143 25.80 -19.40 -32.21
C ILE A 143 24.29 -19.36 -32.42
N ASN A 144 23.79 -19.80 -33.58
CA ASN A 144 22.37 -19.87 -33.86
C ASN A 144 21.68 -20.91 -32.98
N ARG A 145 22.32 -22.07 -32.75
CA ARG A 145 21.86 -23.09 -31.81
C ARG A 145 21.76 -22.53 -30.39
N MET A 146 22.81 -21.86 -29.91
CA MET A 146 22.82 -21.20 -28.60
C MET A 146 21.77 -20.09 -28.49
N LYS A 147 21.57 -19.30 -29.55
CA LYS A 147 20.53 -18.27 -29.58
C LYS A 147 19.13 -18.87 -29.51
N ASN A 148 18.87 -19.97 -30.22
CA ASN A 148 17.57 -20.64 -30.16
C ASN A 148 17.32 -21.22 -28.76
N VAL A 149 18.29 -21.92 -28.18
CA VAL A 149 18.20 -22.44 -26.80
C VAL A 149 18.03 -21.31 -25.78
N ARG A 150 18.72 -20.18 -25.95
CA ARG A 150 18.55 -19.00 -25.10
C ARG A 150 17.16 -18.38 -25.25
N SER A 151 16.62 -18.37 -26.46
CA SER A 151 15.25 -17.91 -26.73
C SER A 151 14.23 -18.80 -26.03
N GLU A 152 14.37 -20.11 -26.14
CA GLU A 152 13.52 -21.09 -25.45
C GLU A 152 13.62 -20.97 -23.92
N LEU A 153 14.82 -20.76 -23.37
CA LEU A 153 15.02 -20.51 -21.94
C LEU A 153 14.35 -19.20 -21.48
N ILE A 154 14.50 -18.12 -22.25
CA ILE A 154 13.90 -16.82 -21.94
C ILE A 154 12.38 -16.93 -22.01
N GLU A 155 11.83 -17.62 -23.01
CA GLU A 155 10.40 -17.87 -23.16
C GLU A 155 9.84 -18.69 -21.98
N SER A 156 10.53 -19.77 -21.60
CA SER A 156 10.19 -20.58 -20.43
C SER A 156 10.22 -19.75 -19.14
N SER A 157 11.22 -18.88 -18.97
CA SER A 157 11.32 -17.95 -17.83
C SER A 157 10.16 -16.94 -17.82
N GLN A 158 9.79 -16.40 -18.96
CA GLN A 158 8.63 -15.50 -19.08
C GLN A 158 7.32 -16.22 -18.80
N MET A 159 7.16 -17.47 -19.22
CA MET A 159 5.99 -18.28 -18.94
C MET A 159 5.85 -18.57 -17.44
N LEU A 160 6.95 -18.94 -16.77
CA LEU A 160 6.99 -19.09 -15.30
C LEU A 160 6.61 -17.80 -14.58
N ARG A 161 7.09 -16.66 -15.09
CA ARG A 161 6.79 -15.34 -14.52
C ARG A 161 5.31 -14.98 -14.65
N LYS A 162 4.70 -15.24 -15.81
CA LYS A 162 3.25 -15.10 -16.04
C LYS A 162 2.44 -16.02 -15.12
N GLN A 163 2.84 -17.29 -14.97
CA GLN A 163 2.17 -18.21 -14.04
C GLN A 163 2.24 -17.72 -12.60
N ASN A 164 3.38 -17.18 -12.16
CA ASN A 164 3.54 -16.63 -10.81
C ASN A 164 2.70 -15.36 -10.60
N GLU A 165 2.60 -14.48 -11.59
CA GLU A 165 1.72 -13.29 -11.54
C GLU A 165 0.24 -13.69 -11.42
N ILE A 166 -0.19 -14.69 -12.19
CA ILE A 166 -1.55 -15.25 -12.12
C ILE A 166 -1.79 -15.88 -10.74
N PHE A 167 -0.85 -16.68 -10.23
CA PHE A 167 -0.96 -17.30 -8.91
C PHE A 167 -1.06 -16.25 -7.80
N LYS A 168 -0.26 -15.19 -7.87
CA LYS A 168 -0.31 -14.07 -6.91
C LYS A 168 -1.63 -13.30 -6.98
N ALA A 169 -2.20 -13.14 -8.18
CA ALA A 169 -3.52 -12.54 -8.36
C ALA A 169 -4.65 -13.44 -7.82
N PHE A 170 -4.52 -14.76 -7.93
CA PHE A 170 -5.44 -15.70 -7.29
C PHE A 170 -5.31 -15.68 -5.77
N GLU A 171 -4.09 -15.65 -5.23
CA GLU A 171 -3.84 -15.56 -3.79
C GLU A 171 -4.47 -14.28 -3.21
N SER A 172 -4.30 -13.13 -3.86
CA SER A 172 -4.89 -11.88 -3.40
C SER A 172 -6.41 -11.90 -3.43
N LYS A 173 -7.03 -12.48 -4.47
CA LYS A 173 -8.49 -12.69 -4.54
C LYS A 173 -8.99 -13.65 -3.46
N LEU A 174 -8.27 -14.73 -3.18
CA LEU A 174 -8.61 -15.68 -2.12
C LEU A 174 -8.52 -15.01 -0.74
N ARG A 175 -7.46 -14.24 -0.46
CA ARG A 175 -7.34 -13.49 0.79
C ARG A 175 -8.46 -12.48 0.96
N TYR A 176 -8.79 -11.72 -0.08
CA TYR A 176 -9.89 -10.76 -0.05
C TYR A 176 -11.24 -11.45 0.21
N SER A 177 -11.51 -12.55 -0.49
CA SER A 177 -12.74 -13.35 -0.29
C SER A 177 -12.82 -13.92 1.13
N ALA A 178 -11.71 -14.43 1.66
CA ALA A 178 -11.63 -14.93 3.04
C ALA A 178 -11.89 -13.82 4.07
N GLN A 179 -11.36 -12.61 3.85
CA GLN A 179 -11.64 -11.45 4.70
C GLN A 179 -13.12 -11.03 4.64
N LEU A 180 -13.75 -11.05 3.46
CA LEU A 180 -15.18 -10.80 3.32
C LEU A 180 -16.03 -11.86 4.02
N ILE A 181 -15.71 -13.14 3.86
CA ILE A 181 -16.40 -14.23 4.56
C ILE A 181 -16.23 -14.08 6.08
N PHE A 182 -15.03 -13.69 6.54
CA PHE A 182 -14.78 -13.47 7.96
C PHE A 182 -15.56 -12.26 8.50
N SER A 183 -15.65 -11.16 7.75
CA SER A 183 -16.42 -9.99 8.17
C SER A 183 -17.93 -10.27 8.16
N LEU A 184 -18.44 -11.01 7.17
CA LEU A 184 -19.81 -11.49 7.13
C LEU A 184 -20.11 -12.43 8.30
N LYS A 185 -19.23 -13.39 8.59
CA LYS A 185 -19.36 -14.28 9.75
C LYS A 185 -19.38 -13.50 11.06
N LYS A 186 -18.47 -12.52 11.23
CA LYS A 186 -18.41 -11.67 12.42
C LYS A 186 -19.68 -10.82 12.58
N ARG A 187 -20.25 -10.33 11.47
CA ARG A 187 -21.51 -9.58 11.47
C ARG A 187 -22.69 -10.47 11.84
N ALA A 188 -22.81 -11.66 11.24
CA ALA A 188 -23.84 -12.63 11.57
C ALA A 188 -23.75 -13.12 13.04
N GLU A 189 -22.53 -13.29 13.56
CA GLU A 189 -22.33 -13.62 14.97
C GLU A 189 -22.75 -12.48 15.90
N ASN A 190 -22.46 -11.22 15.53
CA ASN A 190 -22.94 -10.07 16.28
C ASN A 190 -24.48 -9.96 16.25
N ASP A 191 -25.13 -10.22 15.11
CA ASP A 191 -26.60 -10.27 15.02
C ASP A 191 -27.18 -11.39 15.90
N GLY A 192 -26.52 -12.56 15.94
CA GLY A 192 -26.86 -13.65 16.86
C GLY A 192 -26.73 -13.25 18.34
N ARG A 193 -25.74 -12.42 18.70
CA ARG A 193 -25.59 -11.88 20.06
C ARG A 193 -26.73 -10.93 20.44
N TYR A 194 -27.19 -10.08 19.52
CA TYR A 194 -28.34 -9.21 19.78
C TYR A 194 -29.61 -10.02 20.05
N VAL A 195 -29.85 -11.09 19.28
CA VAL A 195 -30.97 -12.01 19.53
C VAL A 195 -30.87 -12.64 20.93
N TRP A 196 -29.68 -13.06 21.33
CA TRP A 196 -29.45 -13.62 22.67
C TRP A 196 -29.63 -12.57 23.79
N TYR A 197 -29.19 -11.33 23.58
CA TYR A 197 -29.42 -10.25 24.54
C TYR A 197 -30.91 -9.94 24.70
N SER A 198 -31.68 -9.90 23.60
CA SER A 198 -33.13 -9.74 23.65
C SER A 198 -33.80 -10.91 24.39
N PHE A 199 -33.34 -12.14 24.19
CA PHE A 199 -33.83 -13.32 24.91
C PHE A 199 -33.53 -13.25 26.42
N PHE A 200 -32.30 -12.91 26.81
CA PHE A 200 -31.94 -12.72 28.22
C PHE A 200 -32.70 -11.57 28.87
N PHE A 201 -32.93 -10.48 28.15
CA PHE A 201 -33.70 -9.35 28.65
C PHE A 201 -35.16 -9.77 28.92
N PHE A 202 -35.76 -10.52 28.00
CA PHE A 202 -37.09 -11.07 28.20
C PHE A 202 -37.12 -12.05 29.38
N LEU A 203 -36.15 -12.97 29.47
CA LEU A 203 -36.02 -13.92 30.57
C LEU A 203 -35.84 -13.21 31.92
N SER A 204 -35.07 -12.13 31.96
CA SER A 204 -34.85 -11.30 33.14
C SER A 204 -36.14 -10.63 33.60
N ILE A 205 -36.95 -10.08 32.68
CA ILE A 205 -38.26 -9.50 32.98
C ILE A 205 -39.22 -10.58 33.49
N CYS A 206 -39.26 -11.75 32.83
CA CYS A 206 -40.08 -12.87 33.27
C CYS A 206 -39.68 -13.34 34.68
N ALA A 207 -38.38 -13.51 34.92
CA ALA A 207 -37.86 -13.85 36.24
C ALA A 207 -38.21 -12.77 37.28
N TYR A 208 -38.08 -11.49 36.95
CA TYR A 208 -38.46 -10.38 37.83
C TYR A 208 -39.94 -10.44 38.24
N ILE A 209 -40.85 -10.72 37.30
CA ILE A 209 -42.28 -10.86 37.59
C ILE A 209 -42.53 -12.07 38.52
N ILE A 210 -41.87 -13.21 38.26
CA ILE A 210 -41.99 -14.42 39.08
C ILE A 210 -41.44 -14.17 40.50
N LEU A 211 -40.24 -13.59 40.62
CA LEU A 211 -39.63 -13.22 41.91
C LEU A 211 -40.47 -12.19 42.68
N ARG A 212 -41.10 -11.24 41.96
CA ARG A 212 -42.03 -10.27 42.54
C ARG A 212 -43.27 -10.95 43.10
N ARG A 213 -43.79 -11.97 42.42
CA ARG A 213 -44.99 -12.71 42.84
C ARG A 213 -44.72 -13.69 43.97
N LEU A 214 -43.53 -14.30 44.02
CA LEU A 214 -43.10 -15.21 45.11
C LEU A 214 -42.72 -14.47 46.41
N GLY A 215 -42.75 -13.14 46.46
CA GLY A 215 -42.29 -12.37 47.63
C GLY A 215 -40.78 -12.47 47.88
N PHE A 216 -40.01 -12.99 46.90
CA PHE A 216 -38.57 -13.21 47.00
C PHE A 216 -37.78 -11.91 47.12
N ILE A 217 -38.38 -10.77 46.76
CA ILE A 217 -37.81 -9.42 46.97
C ILE A 217 -37.51 -9.19 48.46
N ARG A 218 -38.35 -9.70 49.37
CA ARG A 218 -38.11 -9.57 50.81
C ARG A 218 -36.98 -10.47 51.28
N ALA A 219 -36.90 -11.69 50.74
CA ALA A 219 -35.81 -12.62 51.01
C ALA A 219 -34.47 -12.12 50.46
N SER A 220 -34.44 -11.59 49.22
CA SER A 220 -33.21 -11.10 48.59
C SER A 220 -32.66 -9.86 49.28
N ILE A 221 -33.50 -8.92 49.69
CA ILE A 221 -33.08 -7.77 50.53
C ILE A 221 -32.48 -8.26 51.86
N THR A 222 -33.04 -9.31 52.44
CA THR A 222 -32.54 -9.90 53.70
C THR A 222 -31.18 -10.58 53.51
N ILE A 223 -31.01 -11.33 52.42
CA ILE A 223 -29.73 -11.97 52.04
C ILE A 223 -28.66 -10.92 51.73
N VAL A 224 -29.01 -9.85 51.00
CA VAL A 224 -28.07 -8.76 50.69
C VAL A 224 -27.65 -8.01 51.97
N LYS A 225 -28.59 -7.75 52.90
CA LYS A 225 -28.25 -7.20 54.22
C LYS A 225 -27.33 -8.15 55.02
N PHE A 226 -27.59 -9.45 54.96
CA PHE A 226 -26.76 -10.46 55.62
C PHE A 226 -25.35 -10.51 55.03
N LEU A 227 -25.21 -10.47 53.70
CA LEU A 227 -23.93 -10.42 52.99
C LEU A 227 -23.14 -9.15 53.33
N LEU A 228 -23.79 -7.98 53.30
CA LEU A 228 -23.16 -6.71 53.72
C LEU A 228 -22.72 -6.76 55.18
N SER A 229 -23.55 -7.30 56.08
CA SER A 229 -23.20 -7.48 57.48
C SER A 229 -22.01 -8.44 57.66
N ALA A 230 -21.97 -9.54 56.91
CA ALA A 230 -20.86 -10.49 56.95
C ALA A 230 -19.56 -9.86 56.44
N ILE A 231 -19.61 -9.08 55.36
CA ILE A 231 -18.45 -8.35 54.83
C ILE A 231 -17.95 -7.30 55.83
N LEU A 232 -18.85 -6.55 56.47
CA LEU A 232 -18.47 -5.58 57.51
C LEU A 232 -17.87 -6.27 58.73
N TYR A 233 -18.36 -7.46 59.08
CA TYR A 233 -17.84 -8.26 60.17
C TYR A 233 -16.44 -8.81 59.87
N THR A 234 -16.20 -9.32 58.66
CA THR A 234 -14.87 -9.77 58.24
C THR A 234 -13.86 -8.61 58.22
N ILE A 235 -14.26 -7.43 57.73
CA ILE A 235 -13.43 -6.22 57.79
C ILE A 235 -13.10 -5.83 59.24
N LYS A 236 -14.09 -5.88 60.15
CA LYS A 236 -13.89 -5.54 61.58
C LYS A 236 -12.95 -6.52 62.27
N ILE A 237 -13.05 -7.82 61.96
CA ILE A 237 -12.11 -8.83 62.43
C ILE A 237 -10.71 -8.56 61.87
N CYS A 238 -10.58 -8.30 60.57
CA CYS A 238 -9.30 -7.96 59.95
C CYS A 238 -8.65 -6.73 60.59
N LEU A 239 -9.41 -5.68 60.87
CA LEU A 239 -8.93 -4.47 61.57
C LEU A 239 -8.56 -4.74 63.04
N GLY A 240 -9.32 -5.60 63.73
CA GLY A 240 -9.03 -6.02 65.11
C GLY A 240 -7.72 -6.81 65.20
N VAL A 241 -7.52 -7.77 64.30
CA VAL A 241 -6.26 -8.52 64.18
C VAL A 241 -5.11 -7.58 63.80
N PHE A 242 -5.32 -6.65 62.88
CA PHE A 242 -4.31 -5.66 62.50
C PHE A 242 -3.93 -4.74 63.67
N ARG A 243 -4.88 -4.29 64.50
CA ARG A 243 -4.57 -3.54 65.72
C ARG A 243 -3.81 -4.37 66.74
N PHE A 244 -4.21 -5.62 66.96
CA PHE A 244 -3.49 -6.54 67.86
C PHE A 244 -2.06 -6.79 67.37
N PHE A 245 -1.87 -6.97 66.06
CA PHE A 245 -0.55 -7.13 65.46
C PHE A 245 0.28 -5.85 65.59
N LYS A 246 -0.33 -4.67 65.43
CA LYS A 246 0.34 -3.37 65.62
C LYS A 246 0.76 -3.14 67.07
N ILE A 247 -0.08 -3.49 68.05
CA ILE A 247 0.24 -3.38 69.49
C ILE A 247 1.38 -4.35 69.86
N ARG A 248 1.33 -5.57 69.34
CA ARG A 248 2.40 -6.57 69.55
C ARG A 248 3.71 -6.21 68.84
N ALA A 249 3.64 -5.47 67.73
CA ALA A 249 4.82 -4.93 67.04
C ALA A 249 5.44 -3.75 67.81
N THR A 250 4.63 -2.90 68.46
CA THR A 250 5.13 -1.84 69.33
C THR A 250 5.72 -2.35 70.63
N GLU A 251 5.23 -3.45 71.21
CA GLU A 251 5.83 -4.08 72.40
C GLU A 251 7.22 -4.70 72.13
N LYS A 252 7.53 -5.05 70.88
CA LYS A 252 8.87 -5.54 70.50
C LYS A 252 9.86 -4.42 70.12
N GLY A 253 9.42 -3.16 70.05
CA GLY A 253 10.20 -2.03 69.54
C GLY A 253 10.73 -1.05 70.60
N THR A 254 10.45 -1.26 71.89
CA THR A 254 10.87 -0.36 72.97
C THR A 254 11.64 -1.11 74.05
N SER A 255 12.92 -1.37 73.77
CA SER A 255 13.93 -1.54 74.81
C SER A 255 15.30 -1.09 74.27
N VAL A 256 15.81 0.03 74.82
CA VAL A 256 17.23 0.48 74.82
C VAL A 256 17.69 1.07 73.47
N GLU A 257 18.18 2.30 73.30
CA GLU A 257 19.04 3.18 74.13
C GLU A 257 18.90 4.67 73.73
N GLU A 258 19.56 5.53 74.50
CA GLU A 258 19.28 6.95 74.75
C GLU A 258 19.93 7.99 73.80
N ASN A 259 19.27 9.15 73.73
CA ASN A 259 19.85 10.51 73.86
C ASN A 259 20.53 11.25 72.66
N PRO A 260 20.61 12.61 72.72
CA PRO A 260 19.99 13.52 71.75
C PRO A 260 21.00 14.42 71.03
N THR A 261 20.59 15.17 69.99
CA THR A 261 21.22 16.46 69.61
C THR A 261 20.43 17.19 68.51
N SER A 262 20.54 18.53 68.53
CA SER A 262 19.98 19.55 67.62
C SER A 262 18.46 19.81 67.79
N SER A 263 17.96 20.83 68.50
CA SER A 263 18.27 22.28 68.43
C SER A 263 18.24 22.76 66.97
N LEU A 264 17.34 23.62 66.51
CA LEU A 264 17.18 25.02 66.92
C LEU A 264 16.07 25.67 66.05
N ILE A 265 15.37 26.65 66.63
CA ILE A 265 14.78 27.86 66.01
C ILE A 265 13.30 27.82 65.56
N ASN A 266 12.44 28.25 66.50
CA ASN A 266 11.30 29.19 66.32
C ASN A 266 11.76 30.43 65.51
N ILE A 267 10.95 31.25 64.84
CA ILE A 267 9.85 32.10 65.35
C ILE A 267 9.07 32.73 64.15
N PRO A 268 8.10 33.67 64.30
CA PRO A 268 6.65 33.46 64.15
C PRO A 268 6.00 34.37 63.08
N VAL A 269 4.67 34.31 62.90
CA VAL A 269 3.86 35.52 62.64
C VAL A 269 2.50 35.36 63.33
N THR A 270 2.23 36.25 64.28
CA THR A 270 0.91 36.59 64.83
C THR A 270 0.34 37.78 64.07
N SER A 271 -0.95 37.74 63.71
CA SER A 271 -1.93 38.84 63.51
C SER A 271 -2.99 38.31 62.50
N GLU A 272 -4.30 38.36 62.65
CA GLU A 272 -5.29 39.13 63.44
C GLU A 272 -6.54 38.21 63.61
N LEU A 273 -7.47 38.36 64.56
CA LEU A 273 -8.00 39.50 65.30
C LEU A 273 -8.50 39.01 66.68
#